data_AF-A0A4Y4KH90-F1
#
_entry.id   AF-A0A4Y4KH90-F1
#
_cell.length_a   1.000
_cell.length_b   1.000
_cell.length_c   1.000
_cell.angle_alpha   90.00
_cell.angle_beta   90.00
_cell.angle_gamma   90.00
#
_symmetry.space_group_name_H-M   'P 1'
#
loop_
_entity.id
_entity.type
_entity.pdbx_description
1 polymer ?
#
loop_
_entity_poly.entity_id
_entity_poly.type
_entity_poly.pdbx_seq_one_letter_code
_entity_poly.pdbx_strand_id
1 'polypeptide(L)'
;MSARSEAAVAREAGDVVPRASAGERAHCRRLSRRAHEVARRVLADPDNVTPSSEAARLNRAGELSPADHLAVMYGKSAGGRPWSPQSLKNILLSEATLGYLMHRNKPVLGRDGNPVKLCEGLWDRATHEALKKAVLDRKVPWTRHSNRDYLLTYVALCGQCHTRLYTQTSQDAPPRYTCTARNKGWRHAQHCRPAPLINAHLLDSYVEEWFLRELGDGLIYETVYDPGNGIPERIAEQ
;
A
#
# COMPACT_ATOMS: atom_id res chain seq x y z
N MET A 1 25.82 44.67 -16.61
CA MET A 1 26.01 44.85 -15.16
C MET A 1 24.78 44.28 -14.46
N SER A 2 24.57 42.97 -14.42
CA SER A 2 25.36 41.89 -13.80
C SER A 2 25.37 41.94 -12.27
N ALA A 3 24.59 41.01 -11.70
CA ALA A 3 25.00 40.15 -10.58
C ALA A 3 25.16 40.75 -9.17
N ARG A 4 24.18 41.52 -8.64
CA ARG A 4 24.22 41.93 -7.22
C ARG A 4 22.97 41.80 -6.34
N SER A 5 21.83 41.24 -6.77
CA SER A 5 20.67 41.12 -5.87
C SER A 5 20.23 39.70 -5.45
N GLU A 6 20.69 38.62 -6.09
CA GLU A 6 20.32 37.25 -5.67
C GLU A 6 21.15 36.69 -4.52
N ALA A 7 22.27 37.34 -4.15
CA ALA A 7 23.15 36.88 -3.08
C ALA A 7 22.66 37.23 -1.66
N ALA A 8 21.58 38.01 -1.52
CA ALA A 8 21.09 38.47 -0.21
C ALA A 8 20.06 37.53 0.43
N VAL A 9 19.35 36.70 -0.34
CA VAL A 9 18.30 35.79 0.20
C VAL A 9 18.90 34.48 0.73
N ALA A 10 20.14 34.15 0.38
CA ALA A 10 20.80 32.89 0.76
C ALA A 10 21.55 32.92 2.10
N ARG A 11 21.49 34.02 2.88
CA ARG A 11 22.28 34.18 4.12
C ARG A 11 21.47 34.10 5.43
N GLU A 12 20.16 33.89 5.38
CA GLU A 12 19.29 33.75 6.58
C GLU A 12 18.71 32.35 6.80
N ALA A 13 19.22 31.32 6.11
CA ALA A 13 18.87 29.91 6.39
C ALA A 13 19.87 29.25 7.36
N GLY A 14 20.38 30.03 8.31
CA GLY A 14 21.20 29.54 9.42
C GLY A 14 20.32 28.80 10.42
N ASP A 15 20.36 27.48 10.35
CA ASP A 15 20.22 26.57 11.49
C ASP A 15 18.97 26.73 12.36
N VAL A 16 17.79 26.43 11.77
CA VAL A 16 16.63 26.00 12.55
C VAL A 16 16.18 24.65 12.03
N VAL A 17 16.99 23.62 12.27
CA VAL A 17 16.42 22.27 12.38
C VAL A 17 15.73 22.25 13.75
N PRO A 18 14.39 22.24 13.83
CA PRO A 18 13.70 22.20 15.12
C PRO A 18 14.22 20.98 15.90
N ARG A 19 14.75 21.23 17.10
CA ARG A 19 15.21 20.15 17.98
C ARG A 19 13.99 19.31 18.34
N ALA A 20 13.87 18.13 17.73
CA ALA A 20 12.86 17.15 18.07
C ALA A 20 12.80 16.98 19.59
N SER A 21 11.61 17.10 20.17
CA SER A 21 11.31 16.90 21.59
C SER A 21 11.79 15.53 22.09
N ALA A 22 11.90 15.37 23.42
CA ALA A 22 12.32 14.10 24.02
C ALA A 22 11.41 12.92 23.61
N GLY A 23 10.10 13.15 23.46
CA GLY A 23 9.14 12.17 22.97
C GLY A 23 9.38 11.76 21.51
N GLU A 24 9.63 12.72 20.63
CA GLU A 24 9.94 12.48 19.22
C GLU A 24 11.24 11.69 19.05
N ARG A 25 12.29 12.03 19.82
CA ARG A 25 13.57 11.29 19.80
C ARG A 25 13.40 9.83 20.25
N ALA A 26 12.62 9.57 21.30
CA ALA A 26 12.33 8.22 21.75
C ALA A 26 11.52 7.41 20.71
N HIS A 27 10.61 8.06 19.99
CA HIS A 27 9.80 7.43 18.95
C HIS A 27 10.61 7.09 17.69
N CYS A 28 11.49 8.00 17.25
CA CYS A 28 12.43 7.74 16.16
C CYS A 28 13.40 6.59 16.50
N ARG A 29 13.91 6.51 17.73
CA ARG A 29 14.75 5.39 18.20
C ARG A 29 14.03 4.04 18.15
N ARG A 30 12.72 4.02 18.47
CA ARG A 30 11.92 2.79 18.36
C ARG A 30 11.72 2.36 16.91
N LEU A 31 11.43 3.31 16.02
CA LEU A 31 11.27 3.02 14.59
C LEU A 31 12.57 2.52 13.97
N SER A 32 13.69 3.18 14.25
CA SER A 32 15.00 2.77 13.76
C SER A 32 15.37 1.37 14.25
N ARG A 33 15.09 1.05 15.51
CA ARG A 33 15.28 -0.31 16.05
C ARG A 33 14.47 -1.37 15.29
N ARG A 34 13.20 -1.09 14.98
CA ARG A 34 12.36 -2.02 14.20
C ARG A 34 12.88 -2.21 12.78
N ALA A 35 13.29 -1.13 12.12
CA ALA A 35 13.88 -1.20 10.78
C ALA A 35 15.15 -2.07 10.76
N HIS A 36 16.02 -1.90 11.76
CA HIS A 36 17.20 -2.77 11.94
C HIS A 36 16.84 -4.23 12.14
N GLU A 37 15.86 -4.52 13.00
CA GLU A 37 15.44 -5.89 13.26
C GLU A 37 14.90 -6.56 11.99
N VAL A 38 14.09 -5.85 11.21
CA VAL A 38 13.58 -6.33 9.93
C VAL A 38 14.73 -6.58 8.96
N ALA A 39 15.63 -5.62 8.78
CA ALA A 39 16.79 -5.75 7.90
C ALA A 39 17.66 -6.97 8.28
N ARG A 40 17.98 -7.12 9.56
CA ARG A 40 18.75 -8.25 10.08
C ARG A 40 18.09 -9.59 9.78
N ARG A 41 16.77 -9.69 9.94
CA ARG A 41 16.04 -10.95 9.72
C ARG A 41 15.92 -11.29 8.24
N VAL A 42 15.72 -10.29 7.39
CA VAL A 42 15.74 -10.48 5.92
C VAL A 42 17.11 -10.96 5.44
N LEU A 43 18.20 -10.39 5.96
CA LEU A 43 19.55 -10.82 5.60
C LEU A 43 19.93 -12.19 6.16
N ALA A 44 19.40 -12.57 7.33
CA ALA A 44 19.69 -13.86 7.95
C ALA A 44 19.01 -15.04 7.23
N ASP A 45 17.82 -14.83 6.66
CA ASP A 45 17.07 -15.84 5.94
C ASP A 45 16.25 -15.21 4.80
N PRO A 46 16.91 -14.84 3.68
CA PRO A 46 16.27 -14.12 2.58
C PRO A 46 15.22 -14.95 1.82
N ASP A 47 15.28 -16.29 1.93
CA ASP A 47 14.36 -17.19 1.23
C ASP A 47 12.98 -17.20 1.89
N ASN A 48 12.93 -17.25 3.23
CA ASN A 48 11.68 -17.34 3.99
C ASN A 48 11.24 -15.99 4.60
N VAL A 49 12.18 -15.10 4.92
CA VAL A 49 11.89 -13.79 5.51
C VAL A 49 11.82 -12.72 4.43
N THR A 50 10.60 -12.36 4.06
CA THR A 50 10.31 -11.39 3.01
C THR A 50 9.72 -10.10 3.60
N PRO A 51 9.75 -8.99 2.87
CA PRO A 51 8.99 -7.80 3.24
C PRO A 51 7.50 -8.09 3.49
N SER A 52 6.92 -9.07 2.80
CA SER A 52 5.53 -9.48 3.01
C SER A 52 5.32 -10.22 4.33
N SER A 53 6.19 -11.18 4.66
CA SER A 53 6.09 -11.92 5.92
C SER A 53 6.42 -11.05 7.13
N GLU A 54 7.38 -10.12 6.99
CA GLU A 54 7.69 -9.14 8.03
C GLU A 54 6.57 -8.10 8.22
N ALA A 55 5.94 -7.61 7.14
CA ALA A 55 4.75 -6.75 7.28
C ALA A 55 3.65 -7.47 8.07
N ALA A 56 3.38 -8.73 7.73
CA ALA A 56 2.38 -9.54 8.44
C ALA A 56 2.74 -9.77 9.91
N ARG A 57 4.03 -9.96 10.22
CA ARG A 57 4.50 -10.07 11.61
C ARG A 57 4.30 -8.76 12.37
N LEU A 58 4.71 -7.63 11.81
CA LEU A 58 4.55 -6.31 12.44
C LEU A 58 3.06 -6.00 12.69
N ASN A 59 2.19 -6.36 11.75
CA ASN A 59 0.74 -6.21 11.91
C ASN A 59 0.18 -7.08 13.05
N ARG A 60 0.61 -8.33 13.15
CA ARG A 60 0.23 -9.22 14.27
C ARG A 60 0.71 -8.66 15.61
N ALA A 61 1.94 -8.18 15.66
CA ALA A 61 2.50 -7.50 16.81
C ALA A 61 1.83 -6.14 17.11
N GLY A 62 1.10 -5.56 16.16
CA GLY A 62 0.43 -4.25 16.24
C GLY A 62 1.37 -3.08 16.28
N GLU A 63 2.50 -3.24 15.61
CA GLU A 63 3.43 -2.15 15.47
C GLU A 63 2.83 -1.09 14.56
N LEU A 64 2.86 0.17 15.02
CA LEU A 64 2.40 1.31 14.23
C LEU A 64 3.10 1.31 12.87
N SER A 65 2.31 1.47 11.79
CA SER A 65 2.84 1.67 10.45
C SER A 65 3.56 3.02 10.37
N PRO A 66 4.40 3.28 9.35
CA PRO A 66 5.10 4.56 9.22
C PRO A 66 4.15 5.76 9.19
N ALA A 67 3.00 5.63 8.53
CA ALA A 67 2.00 6.70 8.47
C ALA A 67 1.35 6.96 9.84
N ASP A 68 1.02 5.90 10.57
CA ASP A 68 0.43 6.04 11.91
C ASP A 68 1.46 6.50 12.94
N HIS A 69 2.71 6.09 12.80
CA HIS A 69 3.84 6.55 13.60
C HIS A 69 4.04 8.06 13.44
N LEU A 70 4.03 8.57 12.20
CA LEU A 70 4.04 10.00 11.93
C LEU A 70 2.81 10.72 12.51
N ALA A 71 1.61 10.14 12.38
CA ALA A 71 0.40 10.73 12.96
C ALA A 71 0.53 10.92 14.48
N VAL A 72 0.97 9.87 15.19
CA VAL A 72 1.19 9.90 16.64
C VAL A 72 2.28 10.88 17.03
N MET A 73 3.38 10.94 16.26
CA MET A 73 4.44 11.92 16.46
C MET A 73 3.92 13.36 16.43
N TYR A 74 3.03 13.66 15.47
CA TYR A 74 2.38 14.97 15.35
C TYR A 74 1.16 15.15 16.28
N GLY A 75 1.00 14.30 17.30
CA GLY A 75 -0.08 14.42 18.30
C GLY A 75 -1.47 14.03 17.79
N LYS A 76 -1.57 13.39 16.62
CA LYS A 76 -2.83 12.87 16.07
C LYS A 76 -3.05 11.42 16.48
N SER A 77 -4.31 11.00 16.53
CA SER A 77 -4.65 9.58 16.73
C SER A 77 -4.16 8.73 15.55
N ALA A 78 -3.67 7.53 15.83
CA ALA A 78 -3.31 6.56 14.79
C ALA A 78 -4.56 6.16 13.97
N GLY A 79 -4.42 6.06 12.65
CA GLY A 79 -5.51 5.68 11.76
C GLY A 79 -5.75 4.16 11.67
N GLY A 80 -4.95 3.35 12.36
CA GLY A 80 -5.04 1.88 12.33
C GLY A 80 -4.60 1.29 10.99
N ARG A 81 -3.78 2.01 10.23
CA ARG A 81 -3.29 1.57 8.92
C ARG A 81 -2.24 0.47 9.11
N PRO A 82 -2.44 -0.73 8.54
CA PRO A 82 -1.47 -1.81 8.67
C PRO A 82 -0.18 -1.52 7.87
N TRP A 83 0.92 -2.17 8.28
CA TRP A 83 2.12 -2.30 7.47
C TRP A 83 1.79 -2.99 6.15
N SER A 84 2.20 -2.36 5.04
CA SER A 84 2.17 -2.96 3.71
C SER A 84 3.56 -3.48 3.32
N PRO A 85 3.63 -4.57 2.52
CA PRO A 85 4.91 -5.05 1.99
C PRO A 85 5.66 -3.99 1.18
N GLN A 86 4.91 -3.17 0.42
CA GLN A 86 5.50 -2.10 -0.37
C GLN A 86 6.12 -1.01 0.50
N SER A 87 5.48 -0.66 1.62
CA SER A 87 6.02 0.32 2.58
C SER A 87 7.35 -0.16 3.15
N LEU A 88 7.46 -1.45 3.52
CA LEU A 88 8.72 -2.02 3.99
C LEU A 88 9.79 -2.02 2.89
N LYS A 89 9.44 -2.46 1.67
CA LYS A 89 10.37 -2.41 0.53
C LYS A 89 10.90 -0.99 0.30
N ASN A 90 10.02 0.00 0.29
CA ASN A 90 10.40 1.39 0.08
C ASN A 90 11.35 1.88 1.18
N ILE A 91 11.12 1.51 2.45
CA ILE A 91 12.01 1.87 3.55
C ILE A 91 13.36 1.19 3.41
N LEU A 92 13.39 -0.14 3.26
CA LEU A 92 14.63 -0.93 3.21
C LEU A 92 15.51 -0.54 2.02
N LEU A 93 14.91 -0.18 0.88
CA LEU A 93 15.63 0.14 -0.36
C LEU A 93 15.93 1.63 -0.52
N SER A 94 15.38 2.51 0.34
CA SER A 94 15.58 3.95 0.21
C SER A 94 17.01 4.35 0.53
N GLU A 95 17.61 5.20 -0.31
CA GLU A 95 18.89 5.87 -0.06
C GLU A 95 18.83 6.78 1.18
N ALA A 96 17.64 7.19 1.65
CA ALA A 96 17.50 7.90 2.93
C ALA A 96 18.03 7.08 4.11
N THR A 97 18.00 5.74 4.02
CA THR A 97 18.54 4.87 5.07
C THR A 97 20.05 4.95 5.21
N LEU A 98 20.76 5.52 4.24
CA LEU A 98 22.19 5.81 4.30
C LEU A 98 22.48 7.23 4.82
N GLY A 99 21.43 7.98 5.16
CA GLY A 99 21.52 9.34 5.69
C GLY A 99 21.50 10.44 4.63
N TYR A 100 21.18 10.12 3.37
CA TYR A 100 21.08 11.12 2.31
C TYR A 100 19.77 11.91 2.36
N LEU A 101 19.85 13.20 2.02
CA LEU A 101 18.68 14.04 1.78
C LEU A 101 17.99 13.59 0.49
N MET A 102 16.68 13.33 0.57
CA MET A 102 15.89 12.84 -0.55
C MET A 102 14.83 13.85 -0.99
N HIS A 103 14.62 13.97 -2.30
CA HIS A 103 13.48 14.66 -2.90
C HIS A 103 12.91 13.79 -4.03
N ARG A 104 11.59 13.52 -4.00
CA ARG A 104 10.90 12.68 -5.00
C ARG A 104 11.63 11.35 -5.28
N ASN A 105 12.02 10.63 -4.23
CA ASN A 105 12.77 9.37 -4.27
C ASN A 105 14.16 9.44 -4.95
N LYS A 106 14.74 10.63 -5.08
CA LYS A 106 16.12 10.80 -5.58
C LYS A 106 16.96 11.56 -4.54
N PRO A 107 18.24 11.21 -4.37
CA PRO A 107 19.13 12.00 -3.53
C PRO A 107 19.26 13.42 -4.08
N VAL A 108 19.19 14.41 -3.19
CA VAL A 108 19.46 15.81 -3.56
C VAL A 108 20.96 15.96 -3.75
N LEU A 109 21.35 16.52 -4.89
CA LEU A 109 22.74 16.77 -5.22
C LEU A 109 23.17 18.15 -4.71
N GLY A 110 24.35 18.22 -4.10
CA GLY A 110 25.00 19.44 -3.67
C GLY A 110 25.60 20.21 -4.84
N ARG A 111 26.24 21.34 -4.53
CA ARG A 111 26.93 22.19 -5.53
C ARG A 111 28.12 21.49 -6.17
N ASP A 112 28.66 20.48 -5.50
CA ASP A 112 29.75 19.61 -5.93
C ASP A 112 29.28 18.41 -6.77
N GLY A 113 27.97 18.28 -6.99
CA GLY A 113 27.38 17.16 -7.73
C GLY A 113 27.24 15.87 -6.92
N ASN A 114 27.62 15.86 -5.65
CA ASN A 114 27.50 14.68 -4.78
C ASN A 114 26.19 14.70 -3.97
N PRO A 115 25.65 13.53 -3.59
CA PRO A 115 24.49 13.46 -2.70
C PRO A 115 24.76 14.12 -1.33
N VAL A 116 23.84 14.99 -0.91
CA VAL A 116 23.92 15.65 0.40
C VAL A 116 23.60 14.65 1.51
N LYS A 117 24.52 14.46 2.46
CA LYS A 117 24.34 13.60 3.64
C LYS A 117 23.99 14.45 4.86
N LEU A 118 22.86 14.15 5.51
CA LEU A 118 22.35 14.89 6.67
C LEU A 118 22.70 14.24 8.01
N CYS A 119 22.73 12.91 8.04
CA CYS A 119 22.91 12.15 9.27
C CYS A 119 23.69 10.87 9.02
N GLU A 120 24.05 10.21 10.11
CA GLU A 120 24.48 8.82 10.05
C GLU A 120 23.35 7.95 9.49
N GLY A 121 23.69 7.04 8.58
CA GLY A 121 22.74 6.08 8.04
C GLY A 121 22.27 5.11 9.12
N LEU A 122 21.09 4.51 8.91
CA LEU A 122 20.67 3.36 9.69
C LEU A 122 21.67 2.21 9.52
N TRP A 123 22.21 2.01 8.32
CA TRP A 123 23.25 1.03 8.06
C TRP A 123 24.25 1.56 7.04
N ASP A 124 25.31 0.81 6.81
CA ASP A 124 26.34 1.14 5.83
C ASP A 124 25.93 0.77 4.39
N ARG A 125 26.73 1.23 3.42
CA ARG A 125 26.49 0.97 2.00
C ARG A 125 26.53 -0.53 1.69
N ALA A 126 27.43 -1.29 2.32
CA ALA A 126 27.56 -2.72 2.09
C ALA A 126 26.29 -3.49 2.51
N THR A 127 25.74 -3.17 3.67
CA THR A 127 24.48 -3.75 4.15
C THR A 127 23.30 -3.35 3.26
N HIS A 128 23.26 -2.10 2.78
CA HIS A 128 22.20 -1.64 1.88
C HIS A 128 22.20 -2.37 0.55
N GLU A 129 23.38 -2.58 -0.05
CA GLU A 129 23.50 -3.36 -1.29
C GLU A 129 23.15 -4.84 -1.06
N ALA A 130 23.52 -5.41 0.09
CA ALA A 130 23.09 -6.76 0.46
C ALA A 130 21.56 -6.87 0.60
N LEU A 131 20.91 -5.85 1.19
CA LEU A 131 19.45 -5.76 1.27
C LEU A 131 18.80 -5.62 -0.09
N LYS A 132 19.34 -4.76 -0.98
CA LYS A 132 18.87 -4.63 -2.37
C LYS A 132 18.91 -5.98 -3.06
N LYS A 133 20.03 -6.69 -2.97
CA LYS A 133 20.19 -8.03 -3.53
C LYS A 133 19.13 -8.99 -2.98
N ALA A 134 19.02 -9.10 -1.65
CA ALA A 134 18.06 -10.01 -1.01
C ALA A 134 16.59 -9.72 -1.37
N VAL A 135 16.23 -8.44 -1.53
CA VAL A 135 14.84 -8.03 -1.77
C VAL A 135 14.47 -7.99 -3.26
N LEU A 136 15.41 -7.64 -4.15
CA LEU A 136 15.17 -7.43 -5.59
C LEU A 136 15.50 -8.66 -6.45
N ASP A 137 16.51 -9.48 -6.09
CA ASP A 137 16.90 -10.65 -6.90
C ASP A 137 15.84 -11.75 -6.89
N ARG A 138 14.79 -11.59 -6.07
CA ARG A 138 13.66 -12.51 -6.02
C ARG A 138 12.86 -12.41 -7.32
N LYS A 139 13.17 -13.30 -8.25
CA LYS A 139 12.40 -13.57 -9.46
C LYS A 139 11.03 -14.13 -9.06
N VAL A 140 10.06 -13.26 -8.87
CA VAL A 140 8.66 -13.68 -8.89
C VAL A 140 8.31 -13.85 -10.37
N PRO A 141 7.87 -15.03 -10.85
CA PRO A 141 7.41 -15.15 -12.21
C PRO A 141 6.33 -14.10 -12.44
N TRP A 142 6.62 -13.12 -13.30
CA TRP A 142 5.68 -12.08 -13.65
C TRP A 142 4.46 -12.77 -14.26
N THR A 143 3.43 -12.92 -13.47
CA THR A 143 2.16 -13.44 -13.94
C THR A 143 1.36 -12.21 -14.31
N ARG A 144 1.05 -12.05 -15.59
CA ARG A 144 0.13 -11.01 -16.07
C ARG A 144 -1.11 -11.08 -15.17
N HIS A 145 -1.45 -9.98 -14.51
CA HIS A 145 -2.76 -9.89 -13.87
C HIS A 145 -3.79 -10.22 -14.93
N SER A 146 -4.59 -11.27 -14.72
CA SER A 146 -5.68 -11.55 -15.64
C SER A 146 -6.58 -10.32 -15.63
N ASN A 147 -6.77 -9.66 -16.77
CA ASN A 147 -7.82 -8.66 -16.97
C ASN A 147 -9.22 -9.31 -16.93
N ARG A 148 -9.37 -10.44 -16.24
CA ARG A 148 -10.63 -11.14 -16.07
C ARG A 148 -11.27 -10.57 -14.82
N ASP A 149 -12.27 -9.75 -15.03
CA ASP A 149 -13.18 -9.37 -13.98
C ASP A 149 -14.06 -10.59 -13.67
N TYR A 150 -13.93 -11.11 -12.45
CA TYR A 150 -14.83 -12.14 -11.94
C TYR A 150 -16.06 -11.48 -11.36
N LEU A 151 -17.22 -12.12 -11.47
CA LEU A 151 -18.54 -11.54 -11.15
C LEU A 151 -18.57 -10.85 -9.77
N LEU A 152 -17.98 -11.48 -8.76
CA LEU A 152 -18.04 -11.01 -7.37
C LEU A 152 -16.78 -10.27 -6.92
N THR A 153 -15.94 -9.85 -7.87
CA THR A 153 -14.79 -9.01 -7.59
C THR A 153 -15.28 -7.67 -7.03
N TYR A 154 -14.76 -7.26 -5.87
CA TYR A 154 -15.19 -6.05 -5.11
C TYR A 154 -16.51 -6.19 -4.34
N VAL A 155 -17.33 -7.20 -4.64
CA VAL A 155 -18.63 -7.41 -3.98
C VAL A 155 -18.52 -8.42 -2.83
N ALA A 156 -17.82 -9.54 -3.05
CA ALA A 156 -17.76 -10.61 -2.06
C ALA A 156 -16.98 -10.23 -0.80
N LEU A 157 -17.59 -10.42 0.37
CA LEU A 157 -17.00 -10.19 1.68
C LEU A 157 -16.83 -11.52 2.44
N CYS A 158 -15.79 -11.59 3.28
CA CYS A 158 -15.62 -12.72 4.19
C CYS A 158 -16.67 -12.67 5.30
N GLY A 159 -17.48 -13.72 5.47
CA GLY A 159 -18.48 -13.79 6.55
C GLY A 159 -17.92 -13.80 7.98
N GLN A 160 -16.59 -13.90 8.16
CA GLN A 160 -15.95 -13.92 9.48
C GLN A 160 -15.29 -12.59 9.86
N CYS A 161 -14.49 -12.02 8.94
CA CYS A 161 -13.74 -10.79 9.21
C CYS A 161 -14.20 -9.60 8.37
N HIS A 162 -15.27 -9.78 7.59
CA HIS A 162 -15.88 -8.78 6.70
C HIS A 162 -14.91 -8.12 5.71
N THR A 163 -13.71 -8.67 5.56
CA THR A 163 -12.75 -8.21 4.57
C THR A 163 -13.16 -8.75 3.23
N ARG A 164 -13.03 -7.91 2.21
CA ARG A 164 -13.19 -8.29 0.81
C ARG A 164 -12.42 -9.56 0.46
N LEU A 165 -13.09 -10.47 -0.25
CA LEU A 165 -12.47 -11.63 -0.87
C LEU A 165 -11.72 -11.23 -2.14
N TYR A 166 -10.54 -11.82 -2.31
CA TYR A 166 -9.72 -11.61 -3.51
C TYR A 166 -9.80 -12.84 -4.38
N THR A 167 -9.80 -12.64 -5.69
CA THR A 167 -9.67 -13.75 -6.63
C THR A 167 -8.22 -14.21 -6.67
N GLN A 168 -8.03 -15.50 -6.46
CA GLN A 168 -6.75 -16.18 -6.62
C GLN A 168 -6.86 -17.11 -7.82
N THR A 169 -5.94 -16.95 -8.77
CA THR A 169 -5.80 -17.79 -9.95
C THR A 169 -4.53 -18.62 -9.83
N SER A 170 -4.57 -19.86 -10.30
CA SER A 170 -3.41 -20.74 -10.43
C SER A 170 -3.43 -21.39 -11.80
N GLN A 171 -2.29 -21.92 -12.26
CA GLN A 171 -2.28 -22.76 -13.46
C GLN A 171 -2.98 -24.11 -13.19
N ASP A 172 -2.72 -24.69 -12.01
CA ASP A 172 -3.17 -26.06 -11.67
C ASP A 172 -4.56 -26.13 -11.02
N ALA A 173 -5.19 -25.00 -10.75
CA ALA A 173 -6.44 -24.97 -10.00
C ALA A 173 -7.40 -23.91 -10.54
N PRO A 174 -8.72 -24.18 -10.49
CA PRO A 174 -9.73 -23.22 -10.91
C PRO A 174 -9.63 -21.94 -10.05
N PRO A 175 -10.02 -20.78 -10.62
CA PRO A 175 -10.08 -19.53 -9.89
C PRO A 175 -10.93 -19.66 -8.63
N ARG A 176 -10.51 -18.98 -7.57
CA ARG A 176 -11.15 -19.07 -6.25
C ARG A 176 -11.22 -17.72 -5.57
N TYR A 177 -12.31 -17.46 -4.85
CA TYR A 177 -12.39 -16.34 -3.92
C TYR A 177 -11.78 -16.75 -2.58
N THR A 178 -10.82 -15.96 -2.10
CA THR A 178 -10.08 -16.24 -0.87
C THR A 178 -9.97 -15.02 0.04
N CYS A 179 -10.09 -15.25 1.35
CA CYS A 179 -9.81 -14.22 2.34
C CYS A 179 -8.29 -14.11 2.58
N THR A 180 -7.71 -12.95 2.27
CA THR A 180 -6.27 -12.71 2.43
C THR A 180 -5.90 -11.97 3.72
N ALA A 181 -6.89 -11.51 4.50
CA ALA A 181 -6.70 -10.63 5.65
C ALA A 181 -5.81 -11.26 6.73
N ARG A 182 -6.04 -12.55 7.02
CA ARG A 182 -5.24 -13.31 8.00
C ARG A 182 -3.78 -13.48 7.54
N ASN A 183 -3.56 -13.78 6.27
CA ASN A 183 -2.21 -13.93 5.69
C ASN A 183 -1.42 -12.61 5.77
N LYS A 184 -2.12 -11.48 5.61
CA LYS A 184 -1.55 -10.12 5.78
C LYS A 184 -1.32 -9.74 7.25
N GLY A 185 -1.71 -10.59 8.21
CA GLY A 185 -1.52 -10.37 9.64
C GLY A 185 -2.40 -9.28 10.23
N TRP A 186 -3.51 -8.93 9.57
CA TRP A 186 -4.39 -7.85 10.03
C TRP A 186 -5.07 -8.20 11.35
N ARG A 187 -5.09 -7.25 12.29
CA ARG A 187 -5.53 -7.50 13.66
C ARG A 187 -7.00 -7.89 13.77
N HIS A 188 -7.88 -7.25 13.00
CA HIS A 188 -9.31 -7.59 12.98
C HIS A 188 -9.60 -8.99 12.41
N ALA A 189 -8.65 -9.57 11.66
CA ALA A 189 -8.81 -10.88 11.02
C ALA A 189 -8.04 -12.01 11.74
N GLN A 190 -7.50 -11.77 12.95
CA GLN A 190 -6.72 -12.78 13.69
C GLN A 190 -7.49 -14.07 13.95
N HIS A 191 -8.80 -13.95 14.21
CA HIS A 191 -9.71 -15.06 14.50
C HIS A 191 -10.47 -15.57 13.27
N CYS A 192 -10.13 -15.13 12.05
CA CYS A 192 -10.78 -15.57 10.82
C CYS A 192 -10.48 -17.05 10.53
N ARG A 193 -11.31 -17.98 11.06
CA ARG A 193 -11.18 -19.43 10.91
C ARG A 193 -12.55 -20.12 10.82
N PRO A 194 -12.76 -21.05 9.87
CA PRO A 194 -11.93 -21.27 8.68
C PRO A 194 -11.99 -20.04 7.75
N ALA A 195 -10.86 -19.69 7.13
CA ALA A 195 -10.86 -18.63 6.12
C ALA A 195 -11.48 -19.18 4.83
N PRO A 196 -12.45 -18.48 4.21
CA PRO A 196 -13.13 -19.00 3.02
C PRO A 196 -12.13 -19.14 1.87
N LEU A 197 -12.24 -20.29 1.20
CA LEU A 197 -11.59 -20.62 -0.06
C LEU A 197 -12.64 -21.31 -0.91
N ILE A 198 -13.25 -20.57 -1.83
CA ILE A 198 -14.44 -21.01 -2.55
C ILE A 198 -14.14 -20.94 -4.05
N ASN A 199 -14.47 -22.00 -4.79
CA ASN A 199 -14.36 -22.00 -6.25
C ASN A 199 -15.21 -20.85 -6.82
N ALA A 200 -14.63 -20.02 -7.68
CA ALA A 200 -15.29 -18.84 -8.21
C ALA A 200 -16.55 -19.21 -8.99
N HIS A 201 -16.50 -20.24 -9.84
CA HIS A 201 -17.65 -20.68 -10.62
C HIS A 201 -18.81 -21.12 -9.73
N LEU A 202 -18.55 -21.86 -8.66
CA LEU A 202 -19.62 -22.34 -7.76
C LEU A 202 -20.30 -21.18 -7.05
N LEU A 203 -19.52 -20.19 -6.58
CA LEU A 203 -20.09 -19.03 -5.90
C LEU A 203 -20.82 -18.11 -6.87
N ASP A 204 -20.26 -17.90 -8.07
CA ASP A 204 -20.86 -17.08 -9.10
C ASP A 204 -22.21 -17.68 -9.53
N SER A 205 -22.29 -18.99 -9.82
CA SER A 205 -23.56 -19.66 -10.16
C SER A 205 -24.59 -19.56 -9.04
N TYR A 206 -24.18 -19.74 -7.78
CA TYR A 206 -25.09 -19.61 -6.64
C TYR A 206 -25.67 -18.20 -6.51
N VAL A 207 -24.83 -17.16 -6.67
CA VAL A 207 -25.28 -15.77 -6.59
C VAL A 207 -26.14 -15.39 -7.79
N GLU A 208 -25.80 -15.88 -8.98
CA GLU A 208 -26.59 -15.68 -10.20
C GLU A 208 -27.98 -16.30 -10.08
N GLU A 209 -28.08 -17.57 -9.66
CA GLU A 209 -29.36 -18.26 -9.44
C GLU A 209 -30.21 -17.54 -8.39
N TRP A 210 -29.60 -17.12 -7.27
CA TRP A 210 -30.30 -16.33 -6.27
C TRP A 210 -30.79 -14.99 -6.82
N PHE A 211 -29.92 -14.26 -7.53
CA PHE A 211 -30.26 -12.96 -8.09
C PHE A 211 -31.40 -13.05 -9.10
N LEU A 212 -31.34 -14.00 -10.04
CA LEU A 212 -32.39 -14.19 -11.04
C LEU A 212 -33.71 -14.66 -10.41
N ARG A 213 -33.67 -15.48 -9.36
CA ARG A 213 -34.88 -15.90 -8.67
C ARG A 213 -35.57 -14.76 -7.92
N GLU A 214 -34.80 -13.93 -7.21
CA GLU A 214 -35.38 -12.86 -6.37
C GLU A 214 -35.69 -11.58 -7.16
N LEU A 215 -34.90 -11.27 -8.20
CA LEU A 215 -34.92 -9.99 -8.90
C LEU A 215 -35.04 -10.12 -10.43
N GLY A 216 -35.10 -11.33 -10.98
CA GLY A 216 -35.11 -11.55 -12.44
C GLY A 216 -36.35 -11.01 -13.14
N ASP A 217 -37.50 -10.98 -12.45
CA ASP A 217 -38.75 -10.42 -12.99
C ASP A 217 -38.80 -8.88 -12.91
N GLY A 218 -37.75 -8.24 -12.39
CA GLY A 218 -37.66 -6.79 -12.28
C GLY A 218 -37.60 -6.11 -13.65
N LEU A 219 -38.52 -5.19 -13.91
CA LEU A 219 -38.47 -4.36 -15.12
C LEU A 219 -37.33 -3.33 -15.00
N ILE A 220 -36.41 -3.37 -15.96
CA ILE A 220 -35.38 -2.34 -16.14
C ILE A 220 -35.92 -1.31 -17.12
N TYR A 221 -36.14 -0.09 -16.64
CA TYR A 221 -36.51 1.03 -17.49
C TYR A 221 -35.26 1.65 -18.10
N GLU A 222 -35.14 1.56 -19.42
CA GLU A 222 -34.10 2.25 -20.17
C GLU A 222 -34.67 3.55 -20.76
N THR A 223 -33.97 4.66 -20.54
CA THR A 223 -34.30 5.92 -21.19
C THR A 223 -33.89 5.82 -22.66
N VAL A 224 -34.87 5.58 -23.53
CA VAL A 224 -34.68 5.64 -24.98
C VAL A 224 -34.92 7.08 -25.43
N TYR A 225 -33.94 7.64 -26.16
CA TYR A 225 -34.11 8.95 -26.79
C TYR A 225 -35.02 8.80 -28.01
N ASP A 226 -36.25 9.29 -27.89
CA ASP A 226 -37.17 9.46 -29.01
C ASP A 226 -36.92 10.84 -29.65
N PRO A 227 -36.43 10.93 -30.90
CA PRO A 227 -36.38 12.18 -31.64
C PRO A 227 -37.82 12.55 -32.01
N GLY A 228 -38.55 13.10 -31.03
CA GLY A 228 -39.97 13.41 -31.13
C GLY A 228 -40.32 13.96 -32.51
N ASN A 229 -41.35 13.36 -33.13
CA ASN A 229 -41.88 13.80 -34.41
C ASN A 229 -42.46 15.20 -34.24
N GLY A 230 -41.62 16.22 -34.44
CA GLY A 230 -41.98 17.62 -34.35
C GLY A 230 -43.09 17.96 -35.33
N ILE A 231 -44.34 17.74 -34.92
CA ILE A 231 -45.54 18.23 -35.57
C ILE A 231 -45.85 19.57 -34.87
N PRO A 232 -45.37 20.71 -35.40
CA PRO A 232 -45.58 22.03 -34.82
C PRO A 232 -47.05 22.45 -34.73
N GLU A 233 -47.95 21.73 -35.40
CA GLU A 233 -49.37 22.07 -35.54
C GLU A 233 -50.17 21.98 -34.22
N ARG A 234 -49.70 21.24 -33.21
CA ARG A 234 -50.42 21.09 -31.91
C ARG A 234 -50.09 22.13 -30.85
N ILE A 235 -49.11 23.02 -31.06
CA ILE A 235 -48.71 24.05 -30.06
C ILE A 235 -49.57 25.32 -30.17
N ALA A 236 -50.32 25.51 -31.27
CA ALA A 236 -51.09 26.73 -31.51
C ALA A 236 -52.50 26.77 -30.87
N GLU A 237 -52.92 25.73 -30.14
CA GLU A 237 -54.27 25.64 -29.56
C GLU A 237 -54.32 25.71 -28.01
N GLN A 238 -53.25 26.17 -27.35
CA GLN A 238 -53.24 26.43 -25.89
C GLN A 238 -53.07 27.91 -25.56
#